data_AF-A0A267F2F6-F1
#
_entry.id   AF-A0A267F2F6-F1
#
_cell.length_a   1.000
_cell.length_b   1.000
_cell.length_c   1.000
_cell.angle_alpha   90.00
_cell.angle_beta   90.00
_cell.angle_gamma   90.00
#
_symmetry.space_group_name_H-M   'P 1'
#
loop_
_entity.id
_entity.type
_entity.pdbx_description
1 polymer ?
#
loop_
_entity_poly.entity_id
_entity_poly.type
_entity_poly.pdbx_seq_one_letter_code
_entity_poly.pdbx_strand_id
1 'polypeptide(L)'
;MPSMVRFCSFVWRQRWPVAAVCLICLLLIVTLSRNRLDEQPQSQPHQVVQTFNSPIQQSKSSIPSLIVYNRVPKTGSTSFVNMAYDLCWSNQIHVIHISTSRNQHVLTLANQAALVHNLTGWREMQPMMVHGHVAYLDFGRLVPSTKSSRAIRKMTTKKQNADQTD
;
A
#
# COMPACT_ATOMS: atom_id res chain seq x y z
N MET A 1 -28.14 74.86 5.64
CA MET A 1 -27.11 73.83 5.91
C MET A 1 -27.78 72.62 6.57
N PRO A 2 -27.99 71.52 5.83
CA PRO A 2 -27.67 70.20 6.40
C PRO A 2 -27.19 69.20 5.33
N SER A 3 -25.95 68.73 5.41
CA SER A 3 -25.46 67.64 4.55
C SER A 3 -24.36 66.83 5.24
N MET A 4 -24.66 66.20 6.38
CA MET A 4 -23.68 65.31 7.04
C MET A 4 -24.28 64.08 7.74
N VAL A 5 -25.57 63.77 7.56
CA VAL A 5 -26.21 62.61 8.25
C VAL A 5 -26.38 61.39 7.32
N ARG A 6 -26.22 61.54 5.99
CA ARG A 6 -26.49 60.45 5.04
C ARG A 6 -25.31 59.53 4.72
N PHE A 7 -24.08 59.86 5.13
CA PHE A 7 -22.91 59.04 4.80
C PHE A 7 -22.58 57.96 5.84
N CYS A 8 -23.03 58.10 7.10
CA CYS A 8 -22.69 57.16 8.18
C CYS A 8 -23.54 55.87 8.13
N SER A 9 -24.74 55.90 7.56
CA SER A 9 -25.63 54.73 7.43
C SER A 9 -25.31 53.81 6.26
N PHE A 10 -24.43 54.20 5.34
CA PHE A 10 -24.07 53.40 4.17
C PHE A 10 -22.92 52.41 4.45
N VAL A 11 -21.93 52.81 5.25
CA VAL A 11 -20.75 51.97 5.56
C VAL A 11 -21.08 50.84 6.55
N TRP A 12 -22.08 51.03 7.43
CA TRP A 12 -22.51 50.01 8.39
C TRP A 12 -23.43 48.92 7.81
N ARG A 13 -23.99 49.12 6.61
CA ARG A 13 -24.94 48.18 5.99
C ARG A 13 -24.26 47.09 5.14
N GLN A 14 -22.95 47.20 4.87
CA GLN A 14 -22.21 46.29 3.97
C GLN A 14 -21.22 45.34 4.67
N ARG A 15 -21.00 45.45 5.99
CA ARG A 15 -20.10 44.54 6.74
C ARG A 15 -20.79 43.27 7.26
N TRP A 16 -22.08 43.37 7.57
CA TRP A 16 -22.91 42.27 8.05
C TRP A 16 -23.12 41.12 7.05
N PRO A 17 -23.32 41.34 5.73
CA PRO A 17 -23.52 40.22 4.81
C PRO A 17 -22.25 39.37 4.65
N VAL A 18 -21.05 39.97 4.67
CA VAL A 18 -19.80 39.21 4.56
C VAL A 18 -19.56 38.37 5.81
N ALA A 19 -19.77 38.94 7.00
CA ALA A 19 -19.65 38.19 8.25
C ALA A 19 -20.69 37.05 8.35
N ALA A 20 -21.93 37.29 7.90
CA ALA A 20 -22.97 36.28 7.86
C ALA A 20 -22.65 35.16 6.86
N VAL A 21 -22.15 35.49 5.67
CA VAL A 21 -21.70 34.49 4.67
C VAL A 21 -20.53 33.67 5.20
N CYS A 22 -19.55 34.29 5.86
CA CYS A 22 -18.44 33.56 6.48
C CYS A 22 -18.92 32.62 7.60
N LEU A 23 -19.86 33.04 8.44
CA LEU A 23 -20.46 32.19 9.48
C LEU A 23 -21.24 31.02 8.88
N ILE A 24 -22.05 31.26 7.85
CA ILE A 24 -22.80 30.21 7.14
C ILE A 24 -21.82 29.24 6.47
N CYS A 25 -20.76 29.72 5.82
CA CYS A 25 -19.72 28.86 5.24
C CYS A 25 -19.00 28.03 6.30
N LEU A 26 -18.65 28.61 7.45
CA LEU A 26 -18.03 27.87 8.55
C LEU A 26 -18.98 26.82 9.14
N LEU A 27 -20.26 27.15 9.31
CA LEU A 27 -21.27 26.20 9.76
C LEU A 27 -21.45 25.07 8.74
N LEU A 28 -21.51 25.37 7.44
CA LEU A 28 -21.57 24.36 6.39
C LEU A 28 -20.33 23.46 6.41
N ILE A 29 -19.13 24.03 6.54
CA ILE A 29 -17.87 23.25 6.63
C ILE A 29 -17.90 22.33 7.85
N VAL A 30 -18.34 22.81 9.01
CA VAL A 30 -18.44 22.01 10.24
C VAL A 30 -19.54 20.93 10.14
N THR A 31 -20.66 21.22 9.48
CA THR A 31 -21.74 20.26 9.29
C THR A 31 -21.34 19.17 8.30
N LEU A 32 -20.67 19.54 7.20
CA LEU A 32 -20.12 18.62 6.22
C LEU A 32 -18.98 17.77 6.81
N SER A 33 -18.14 18.33 7.68
CA SER A 33 -17.06 17.58 8.33
C SER A 33 -17.58 16.60 9.39
N ARG A 34 -18.67 16.93 10.08
CA ARG A 34 -19.39 15.99 10.97
C ARG A 34 -20.06 14.86 10.19
N ASN A 35 -20.75 15.18 9.11
CA ASN A 35 -21.36 14.14 8.24
C ASN A 35 -20.30 13.20 7.63
N ARG A 36 -19.07 13.68 7.40
CA ARG A 36 -17.93 12.84 6.95
C ARG A 36 -17.44 11.85 8.01
N LEU A 37 -17.69 12.13 9.30
CA LEU A 37 -17.35 11.21 10.40
C LEU A 37 -18.44 10.15 10.62
N ASP A 38 -19.70 10.44 10.26
CA ASP A 38 -20.82 9.48 10.35
C ASP A 38 -20.90 8.51 9.16
N GLU A 39 -20.22 8.79 8.04
CA GLU A 39 -20.03 7.85 6.94
C GLU A 39 -18.96 6.78 7.30
N GLN A 40 -19.24 5.97 8.31
CA GLN A 40 -18.70 4.62 8.38
C GLN A 40 -19.40 3.81 7.28
N PRO A 41 -18.70 3.28 6.25
CA PRO A 41 -19.33 2.42 5.27
C PRO A 41 -19.88 1.21 6.01
N GLN A 42 -21.20 1.08 6.01
CA GLN A 42 -21.89 -0.12 6.46
C GLN A 42 -21.32 -1.30 5.67
N SER A 43 -20.51 -2.09 6.34
CA SER A 43 -19.86 -3.29 5.81
C SER A 43 -20.93 -4.33 5.52
N GLN A 44 -21.57 -4.21 4.36
CA GLN A 44 -22.30 -5.32 3.77
C GLN A 44 -21.25 -6.35 3.30
N PRO A 45 -21.32 -7.62 3.75
CA PRO A 45 -20.49 -8.67 3.20
C PRO A 45 -21.02 -9.02 1.81
N HIS A 46 -20.68 -8.21 0.80
CA HIS A 46 -20.78 -8.65 -0.57
C HIS A 46 -19.69 -9.70 -0.80
N GLN A 47 -20.11 -10.96 -0.66
CA GLN A 47 -19.36 -12.15 -1.03
C GLN A 47 -19.05 -12.08 -2.53
N VAL A 48 -17.90 -11.49 -2.89
CA VAL A 48 -17.30 -11.70 -4.20
C VAL A 48 -16.67 -13.09 -4.16
N VAL A 49 -17.49 -14.09 -4.50
CA VAL A 49 -17.03 -15.45 -4.81
C VAL A 49 -16.18 -15.36 -6.08
N GLN A 50 -14.89 -15.09 -5.92
CA GLN A 50 -13.91 -15.42 -6.96
C GLN A 50 -13.41 -16.83 -6.68
N THR A 51 -13.93 -17.75 -7.47
CA THR A 51 -13.52 -19.16 -7.54
C THR A 51 -12.04 -19.26 -7.95
N PHE A 52 -11.13 -19.22 -6.99
CA PHE A 52 -9.76 -19.72 -7.16
C PHE A 52 -9.70 -21.10 -6.50
N ASN A 53 -10.00 -22.13 -7.29
CA ASN A 53 -9.82 -23.54 -6.92
C ASN A 53 -8.32 -23.85 -6.84
N SER A 54 -7.66 -23.42 -5.77
CA SER A 54 -6.40 -23.96 -5.30
C SER A 54 -6.61 -24.39 -3.85
N PRO A 55 -6.18 -25.58 -3.44
CA PRO A 55 -6.19 -25.97 -2.03
C PRO A 55 -5.11 -25.15 -1.32
N ILE A 56 -5.41 -23.89 -1.01
CA ILE A 56 -4.66 -23.14 -0.02
C ILE A 56 -4.95 -23.86 1.28
N GLN A 57 -3.97 -24.61 1.78
CA GLN A 57 -4.03 -25.19 3.10
C GLN A 57 -4.36 -24.06 4.07
N GLN A 58 -5.60 -24.09 4.55
CA GLN A 58 -6.17 -23.13 5.48
C GLN A 58 -5.59 -23.44 6.87
N SER A 59 -4.28 -23.29 7.02
CA SER A 59 -3.56 -23.54 8.26
C SER A 59 -3.36 -22.22 9.00
N LYS A 60 -4.22 -21.98 10.00
CA LYS A 60 -4.13 -20.91 11.01
C LYS A 60 -4.27 -19.50 10.43
N SER A 61 -4.98 -18.63 11.15
CA SER A 61 -5.22 -17.22 10.85
C SER A 61 -3.93 -16.37 10.95
N SER A 62 -2.86 -16.75 10.25
CA SER A 62 -1.62 -15.99 10.19
C SER A 62 -1.76 -14.91 9.12
N ILE A 63 -1.67 -13.65 9.54
CA ILE A 63 -1.52 -12.51 8.64
C ILE A 63 -0.30 -12.80 7.73
N PRO A 64 -0.43 -12.69 6.40
CA PRO A 64 0.68 -12.91 5.49
C PRO A 64 1.81 -11.90 5.78
N SER A 65 3.06 -12.36 5.80
CA SER A 65 4.21 -11.51 6.13
C SER A 65 4.62 -10.54 5.01
N LEU A 66 4.26 -10.86 3.75
CA LEU A 66 4.57 -10.06 2.57
C LEU A 66 3.38 -10.07 1.59
N ILE A 67 2.91 -8.89 1.23
CA ILE A 67 1.91 -8.67 0.16
C ILE A 67 2.59 -7.89 -0.96
N VAL A 68 2.52 -8.39 -2.19
CA VAL A 68 3.04 -7.68 -3.37
C VAL A 68 1.87 -7.21 -4.21
N TYR A 69 1.74 -5.89 -4.34
CA TYR A 69 0.73 -5.23 -5.17
C TYR A 69 1.36 -4.62 -6.42
N ASN A 70 1.41 -5.44 -7.47
CA ASN A 70 1.83 -5.05 -8.82
C ASN A 70 0.81 -4.11 -9.45
N ARG A 71 0.90 -2.82 -9.14
CA ARG A 71 -0.12 -1.85 -9.51
C ARG A 71 -0.17 -1.61 -11.02
N VAL A 72 -1.39 -1.55 -11.56
CA VAL A 72 -1.65 -1.12 -12.93
C VAL A 72 -1.92 0.40 -12.92
N PRO A 73 -1.36 1.17 -13.88
CA PRO A 73 -1.62 2.60 -13.97
C PRO A 73 -3.08 2.86 -14.32
N LYS A 74 -3.65 3.95 -13.79
CA LYS A 74 -5.00 4.45 -14.14
C LYS A 74 -6.16 3.51 -13.76
N THR A 75 -5.96 2.58 -12.83
CA THR A 75 -7.00 1.66 -12.32
C THR A 75 -7.53 2.03 -10.93
N GLY A 76 -7.37 3.28 -10.49
CA GLY A 76 -7.63 3.66 -9.10
C GLY A 76 -6.59 3.11 -8.11
N SER A 77 -5.47 2.58 -8.60
CA SER A 77 -4.41 2.01 -7.75
C SER A 77 -3.80 3.00 -6.76
N THR A 78 -3.80 4.30 -7.09
CA THR A 78 -3.37 5.35 -6.16
C THR A 78 -4.31 5.46 -4.97
N SER A 79 -5.63 5.41 -5.21
CA SER A 79 -6.64 5.48 -4.14
C SER A 79 -6.51 4.29 -3.19
N PHE A 80 -6.29 3.08 -3.73
CA PHE A 80 -6.06 1.89 -2.92
C PHE A 80 -4.80 1.98 -2.06
N VAL A 81 -3.69 2.43 -2.64
CA VAL A 81 -2.42 2.58 -1.90
C VAL A 81 -2.53 3.64 -0.81
N ASN A 82 -3.28 4.72 -1.03
CA ASN A 82 -3.50 5.73 0.01
C ASN A 82 -4.20 5.13 1.24
N MET A 83 -5.23 4.30 1.04
CA MET A 83 -5.85 3.57 2.16
C MET A 83 -4.85 2.67 2.89
N ALA A 84 -3.94 2.01 2.16
CA ALA A 84 -2.90 1.19 2.77
C ALA A 84 -1.92 2.05 3.62
N TYR A 85 -1.58 3.26 3.17
CA TYR A 85 -0.79 4.20 3.96
C TYR A 85 -1.53 4.69 5.21
N ASP A 86 -2.83 4.96 5.13
CA ASP A 86 -3.62 5.38 6.29
C ASP A 86 -3.71 4.27 7.36
N LEU A 87 -3.78 3.01 6.91
CA LEU A 87 -3.89 1.84 7.76
C LEU A 87 -2.55 1.27 8.25
N CYS A 88 -1.41 1.76 7.75
CA CYS A 88 -0.11 1.17 8.04
C CYS A 88 0.28 1.35 9.52
N TRP A 89 -0.04 2.50 10.09
CA TRP A 89 0.29 2.85 11.47
C TRP A 89 -0.53 2.05 12.48
N SER A 90 -1.85 1.99 12.30
CA SER A 90 -2.74 1.28 13.21
C SER A 90 -2.51 -0.23 13.22
N ASN A 91 -2.14 -0.79 12.07
CA ASN A 91 -1.91 -2.23 11.92
C ASN A 91 -0.44 -2.64 12.06
N GLN A 92 0.48 -1.70 12.27
CA GLN A 92 1.92 -1.96 12.35
C GLN A 92 2.46 -2.71 11.12
N ILE A 93 2.04 -2.28 9.93
CA ILE A 93 2.47 -2.84 8.64
C ILE A 93 3.34 -1.81 7.93
N HIS A 94 4.39 -2.26 7.25
CA HIS A 94 5.22 -1.37 6.42
C HIS A 94 4.72 -1.30 4.99
N VAL A 95 4.61 -0.11 4.41
CA VAL A 95 4.20 0.09 3.01
C VAL A 95 5.36 0.66 2.20
N ILE A 96 5.85 -0.10 1.22
CA ILE A 96 7.05 0.22 0.44
C ILE A 96 6.69 0.39 -1.04
N HIS A 97 7.19 1.45 -1.67
CA HIS A 97 7.04 1.66 -3.11
C HIS A 97 8.28 1.15 -3.88
N ILE A 98 8.06 0.37 -4.93
CA ILE A 98 9.10 -0.03 -5.89
C ILE A 98 9.08 0.96 -7.05
N SER A 99 10.22 1.63 -7.25
CA SER A 99 10.47 2.46 -8.43
C SER A 99 11.32 1.69 -9.44
N THR A 100 11.02 1.86 -10.73
CA THR A 100 11.79 1.26 -11.82
C THR A 100 12.40 2.34 -12.70
N SER A 101 13.58 2.07 -13.26
CA SER A 101 14.23 3.00 -14.18
C SER A 101 13.37 3.21 -15.42
N ARG A 102 13.16 4.47 -15.81
CA ARG A 102 12.31 4.86 -16.96
C ARG A 102 10.87 4.31 -16.89
N ASN A 103 10.36 4.02 -15.69
CA ASN A 103 9.03 3.43 -15.46
C ASN A 103 8.80 2.13 -16.25
N GLN A 104 9.86 1.35 -16.50
CA GLN A 104 9.72 0.05 -17.15
C GLN A 104 9.05 -0.94 -16.21
N HIS A 105 8.01 -1.62 -16.71
CA HIS A 105 7.27 -2.61 -15.92
C HIS A 105 7.97 -3.98 -15.88
N VAL A 106 8.77 -4.31 -16.89
CA VAL A 106 9.54 -5.56 -16.92
C VAL A 106 10.94 -5.33 -16.38
N LEU A 107 11.30 -6.06 -15.34
CA LEU A 107 12.65 -6.07 -14.76
C LEU A 107 13.53 -7.11 -15.47
N THR A 108 14.83 -6.86 -15.54
CA THR A 108 15.82 -7.87 -15.97
C THR A 108 15.86 -9.03 -14.97
N LEU A 109 16.27 -10.23 -15.39
CA LEU A 109 16.35 -11.39 -14.50
C LEU A 109 17.20 -11.14 -13.26
N ALA A 110 18.33 -10.44 -13.41
CA ALA A 110 19.20 -10.06 -12.30
C ALA A 110 18.47 -9.15 -11.29
N ASN A 111 17.73 -8.16 -11.77
CA ASN A 111 16.96 -7.25 -10.91
C ASN A 111 15.78 -7.96 -10.25
N GLN A 112 15.12 -8.89 -10.95
CA GLN A 112 14.07 -9.72 -10.37
C GLN A 112 14.62 -10.56 -9.21
N ALA A 113 15.75 -11.23 -9.41
CA ALA A 113 16.40 -12.03 -8.37
C ALA A 113 16.85 -11.16 -7.17
N ALA A 114 17.45 -10.00 -7.44
CA ALA A 114 17.87 -9.07 -6.39
C ALA A 114 16.68 -8.53 -5.59
N LEU A 115 15.58 -8.16 -6.28
CA LEU A 115 14.36 -7.70 -5.63
C LEU A 115 13.76 -8.78 -4.74
N VAL A 116 13.60 -10.00 -5.26
CA VAL A 116 13.07 -11.14 -4.49
C VAL A 116 13.97 -11.45 -3.28
N HIS A 117 15.29 -11.43 -3.45
CA HIS A 117 16.23 -11.61 -2.35
C HIS A 117 16.06 -10.55 -1.26
N ASN A 118 15.90 -9.28 -1.64
CA ASN A 118 15.69 -8.19 -0.69
C ASN A 118 14.35 -8.32 0.04
N LEU A 119 13.26 -8.52 -0.69
CA LEU A 119 11.92 -8.64 -0.12
C LEU A 119 11.79 -9.83 0.85
N THR A 120 12.45 -10.94 0.54
CA THR A 120 12.46 -12.12 1.42
C THR A 120 13.45 -11.99 2.59
N GLY A 121 14.52 -11.20 2.41
CA GLY A 121 15.58 -11.00 3.41
C GLY A 121 15.23 -9.97 4.50
N TRP A 122 14.37 -8.99 4.22
CA TRP A 122 14.00 -7.93 5.17
C TRP A 122 13.03 -8.42 6.25
N ARG A 123 13.51 -9.25 7.19
CA ARG A 123 12.69 -9.82 8.28
C ARG A 123 12.16 -8.77 9.26
N GLU A 124 12.95 -7.72 9.53
CA GLU A 124 12.57 -6.65 10.47
C GLU A 124 11.47 -5.74 9.91
N MET A 125 11.29 -5.72 8.59
CA MET A 125 10.25 -4.94 7.92
C MET A 125 8.93 -5.72 7.77
N GLN A 126 8.86 -6.98 8.24
CA GLN A 126 7.64 -7.79 8.13
C GLN A 126 6.75 -7.55 9.37
N PRO A 127 5.42 -7.41 9.20
CA PRO A 127 4.66 -7.55 7.95
C PRO A 127 4.75 -6.33 7.03
N MET A 128 4.86 -6.56 5.72
CA MET A 128 4.91 -5.47 4.73
C MET A 128 4.01 -5.69 3.51
N MET A 129 3.55 -4.57 2.97
CA MET A 129 2.94 -4.45 1.65
C MET A 129 3.88 -3.67 0.74
N VAL A 130 4.20 -4.25 -0.40
CA VAL A 130 5.08 -3.65 -1.40
C VAL A 130 4.25 -3.35 -2.64
N HIS A 131 4.31 -2.13 -3.17
CA HIS A 131 3.55 -1.73 -4.35
C HIS A 131 4.43 -1.06 -5.39
N GLY A 132 4.13 -1.26 -6.67
CA GLY A 132 4.92 -0.64 -7.74
C GLY A 132 4.50 -1.10 -9.12
N HIS A 133 4.81 -0.29 -10.13
CA HIS A 133 4.48 -0.60 -11.52
C HIS A 133 5.49 -1.58 -12.09
N VAL A 134 5.32 -2.86 -11.76
CA VAL A 134 6.15 -3.95 -12.30
C VAL A 134 5.29 -5.17 -12.60
N ALA A 135 5.66 -5.91 -13.64
CA ALA A 135 5.03 -7.16 -14.05
C ALA A 135 5.10 -8.21 -12.92
N TYR A 136 4.29 -9.26 -13.06
CA TYR A 136 4.28 -10.38 -12.12
C TYR A 136 5.70 -10.95 -11.90
N LEU A 137 6.00 -11.24 -10.64
CA LEU A 137 7.26 -11.85 -10.21
C LEU A 137 6.99 -13.24 -9.67
N ASP A 138 7.66 -14.24 -10.23
CA ASP A 138 7.58 -15.62 -9.77
C ASP A 138 8.63 -15.90 -8.68
N PHE A 139 8.20 -15.77 -7.42
CA PHE A 139 9.05 -16.07 -6.26
C PHE A 139 9.48 -17.55 -6.21
N GLY A 140 8.67 -18.48 -6.73
CA GLY A 140 9.00 -19.90 -6.71
C GLY A 140 10.19 -20.24 -7.62
N ARG A 141 10.31 -19.52 -8.73
CA ARG A 141 11.45 -19.64 -9.65
C ARG A 141 12.68 -18.85 -9.20
N LEU A 142 12.48 -17.70 -8.57
CA LEU A 142 13.55 -16.74 -8.25
C LEU A 142 14.18 -16.94 -6.88
N VAL A 143 13.45 -17.50 -5.91
CA VAL A 143 14.05 -17.92 -4.64
C VAL A 143 14.87 -19.18 -4.91
N PRO A 144 16.17 -19.22 -4.57
CA PRO A 144 16.98 -20.41 -4.76
C PRO A 144 16.35 -21.59 -4.03
N SER A 145 15.86 -22.57 -4.79
CA SER A 145 15.41 -23.83 -4.23
C SER A 145 16.58 -24.48 -3.49
N THR A 146 16.45 -24.62 -2.18
CA THR A 146 17.43 -25.27 -1.29
C THR A 146 17.74 -26.72 -1.70
N LYS A 147 17.00 -27.28 -2.66
CA LYS A 147 17.26 -28.60 -3.27
C LYS A 147 18.62 -28.65 -4.00
N SER A 148 19.06 -27.56 -4.64
CA SER A 148 20.34 -27.53 -5.36
C SER A 148 21.55 -27.50 -4.41
N SER A 149 21.48 -26.69 -3.35
CA SER A 149 22.54 -26.60 -2.33
C SER A 149 22.74 -27.91 -1.55
N ARG A 150 21.68 -28.71 -1.38
CA ARG A 150 21.77 -30.05 -0.75
C ARG A 150 22.50 -31.06 -1.63
N ALA A 151 22.34 -30.98 -2.95
CA ALA A 151 23.04 -31.86 -3.89
C ALA A 151 24.54 -31.57 -3.94
N ILE A 152 24.92 -30.29 -3.96
CA ILE A 152 26.34 -29.86 -3.92
C ILE A 152 27.00 -30.30 -2.61
N ARG A 153 26.31 -30.11 -1.46
CA ARG A 153 26.83 -30.55 -0.15
C ARG A 153 27.00 -32.07 -0.06
N LYS A 154 26.10 -32.86 -0.68
CA LYS A 154 26.24 -34.32 -0.74
C LYS A 154 27.41 -34.77 -1.64
N MET A 155 27.69 -34.05 -2.73
CA MET A 155 28.83 -34.34 -3.61
C MET A 155 30.18 -34.02 -2.97
N THR A 156 30.29 -32.92 -2.21
CA THR A 156 31.54 -32.60 -1.49
C THR A 156 31.82 -33.56 -0.34
N THR A 157 30.80 -33.99 0.42
CA THR A 157 31.00 -35.00 1.47
C THR A 157 31.34 -36.39 0.91
N LYS A 158 30.80 -36.76 -0.26
CA LYS A 158 31.17 -38.04 -0.91
C LYS A 158 32.61 -38.03 -1.45
N LYS A 159 33.11 -36.88 -1.91
CA LYS A 159 34.49 -36.74 -2.40
C LYS A 159 35.52 -36.78 -1.25
N GLN A 160 35.21 -36.18 -0.10
CA GLN A 160 36.10 -36.25 1.08
C GLN A 160 36.19 -37.64 1.70
N ASN A 161 35.12 -38.44 1.66
CA ASN A 161 35.18 -39.83 2.15
C ASN A 161 35.87 -40.80 1.18
N ALA A 162 36.00 -40.44 -0.10
CA ALA A 162 36.72 -41.26 -1.08
C ALA A 162 38.25 -41.03 -1.05
N ASP A 163 38.71 -39.84 -0.61
CA ASP A 163 40.14 -39.52 -0.47
C ASP A 163 40.76 -40.05 0.85
N GLN A 164 39.96 -40.65 1.73
CA GLN A 164 40.39 -41.11 3.06
C GLN A 164 40.39 -42.64 3.20
N THR A 165 40.30 -43.36 2.08
CA THR A 165 40.26 -44.85 2.03
C THR A 165 41.46 -45.51 1.34
N ASP A 166 42.54 -44.78 1.09
CA ASP A 166 43.84 -45.31 0.65
C ASP A 166 44.92 -45.14 1.74
#